data_AF-A0A6J4TV33-F1
#
_entry.id   AF-A0A6J4TV33-F1
#
_cell.length_a   1.000
_cell.length_b   1.000
_cell.length_c   1.000
_cell.angle_alpha   90.00
_cell.angle_beta   90.00
_cell.angle_gamma   90.00
#
_symmetry.space_group_name_H-M   'P 1'
#
loop_
_entity.id
_entity.type
_entity.pdbx_description
1 polymer ?
#
loop_
_entity_poly.entity_id
_entity_poly.type
_entity_poly.pdbx_seq_one_letter_code
_entity_poly.pdbx_strand_id
1 'polypeptide(L)'
;MLSLVPGAGDLRAQILWDGLFHVLMYVLATVGIAGLWRAGSERIERRQLGVLLLIGFGIWQVVDVVFFHWILGIHRIRVDRPDPLLWDLGWLVVVGGPPFLLAALLARKETSAASLRNAPPLLLALTLGTAATGWWALQGPPNQRFTTVVFQRGMDEPAMASALAASGASIVGGAPFEGVWIVALDPGAGWQLYRRGALFVAGNGAPAGCSAWAIA
;
A
#
# COMPACT_ATOMS: atom_id res chain seq x y z
N MET A 1 7.91 -4.85 -2.45
CA MET A 1 7.77 -5.24 -3.88
C MET A 1 8.93 -6.09 -4.42
N LEU A 2 10.17 -5.93 -3.95
CA LEU A 2 11.38 -6.58 -4.53
C LEU A 2 11.99 -7.68 -3.66
N SER A 3 11.19 -8.35 -2.82
CA SER A 3 11.68 -9.27 -1.80
C SER A 3 12.43 -10.50 -2.33
N LEU A 4 12.28 -10.81 -3.63
CA LEU A 4 12.98 -11.91 -4.29
C LEU A 4 14.12 -11.47 -5.21
N VAL A 5 14.35 -10.17 -5.38
CA VAL A 5 15.41 -9.66 -6.26
C VAL A 5 16.76 -9.73 -5.52
N PRO A 6 17.77 -10.47 -6.03
CA PRO A 6 19.09 -10.53 -5.41
C PRO A 6 19.71 -9.14 -5.29
N GLY A 7 20.22 -8.79 -4.11
CA GLY A 7 20.80 -7.48 -3.84
C GLY A 7 19.80 -6.35 -3.54
N ALA A 8 18.48 -6.58 -3.69
CA ALA A 8 17.44 -5.64 -3.26
C ALA A 8 16.98 -5.87 -1.79
N GLY A 9 17.80 -6.56 -1.00
CA GLY A 9 17.53 -6.87 0.40
C GLY A 9 17.64 -5.66 1.34
N ASP A 10 18.27 -4.57 0.90
CA ASP A 10 18.33 -3.33 1.70
C ASP A 10 16.92 -2.77 1.89
N LEU A 11 16.50 -2.65 3.14
CA LEU A 11 15.18 -2.18 3.52
C LEU A 11 14.89 -0.78 2.96
N ARG A 12 15.90 0.08 2.81
CA ARG A 12 15.73 1.39 2.16
C ARG A 12 15.37 1.28 0.69
N ALA A 13 16.04 0.39 -0.02
CA ALA A 13 15.74 0.13 -1.43
C ALA A 13 14.31 -0.41 -1.58
N GLN A 14 13.88 -1.30 -0.69
CA GLN A 14 12.51 -1.80 -0.68
C GLN A 14 11.49 -0.67 -0.43
N ILE A 15 11.73 0.17 0.58
CA ILE A 15 10.86 1.34 0.87
C ILE A 15 10.79 2.28 -0.34
N LEU A 16 11.92 2.55 -1.01
CA LEU A 16 11.98 3.40 -2.20
C LEU A 16 11.14 2.83 -3.34
N TRP A 17 11.37 1.57 -3.70
CA TRP A 17 10.66 0.93 -4.82
C TRP A 17 9.17 0.78 -4.52
N ASP A 18 8.80 0.51 -3.28
CA ASP A 18 7.40 0.51 -2.85
C ASP A 18 6.79 1.91 -2.99
N GLY A 19 7.51 2.98 -2.60
CA GLY A 19 7.07 4.36 -2.80
C GLY A 19 6.89 4.75 -4.28
N LEU A 20 7.85 4.40 -5.14
CA LEU A 20 7.77 4.65 -6.58
C LEU A 20 6.60 3.91 -7.23
N PHE A 21 6.37 2.66 -6.82
CA PHE A 21 5.22 1.89 -7.26
C PHE A 21 3.89 2.57 -6.88
N HIS A 22 3.77 3.08 -5.65
CA HIS A 22 2.57 3.84 -5.25
C HIS A 22 2.36 5.10 -6.09
N VAL A 23 3.43 5.86 -6.37
CA VAL A 23 3.34 7.03 -7.24
C VAL A 23 2.86 6.64 -8.63
N LEU A 24 3.39 5.57 -9.22
CA LEU A 24 2.91 5.05 -10.50
C LEU A 24 1.43 4.70 -10.44
N MET A 25 0.99 4.00 -9.39
CA MET A 25 -0.43 3.66 -9.20
C MET A 25 -1.31 4.90 -9.08
N TYR A 26 -0.86 5.95 -8.39
CA TYR A 26 -1.59 7.22 -8.31
C TYR A 26 -1.67 7.92 -9.66
N VAL A 27 -0.60 7.93 -10.45
CA VAL A 27 -0.62 8.48 -11.81
C VAL A 27 -1.64 7.73 -12.67
N LEU A 28 -1.63 6.39 -12.66
CA LEU A 28 -2.59 5.58 -13.41
C LEU A 28 -4.03 5.85 -12.96
N ALA A 29 -4.27 5.95 -11.65
CA ALA A 29 -5.57 6.27 -11.10
C ALA A 29 -6.06 7.67 -11.53
N THR A 30 -5.19 8.69 -11.46
CA THR A 30 -5.50 10.05 -11.90
C THR A 30 -5.82 10.09 -13.40
N VAL A 31 -5.04 9.40 -14.24
CA VAL A 31 -5.32 9.29 -15.68
C VAL A 31 -6.65 8.62 -15.95
N GLY A 32 -6.97 7.53 -15.24
CA GLY A 32 -8.26 6.85 -15.35
C GLY A 32 -9.45 7.75 -14.97
N ILE A 33 -9.34 8.46 -13.85
CA ILE A 33 -10.37 9.41 -13.39
C ILE A 33 -10.52 10.59 -14.38
N ALA A 34 -9.42 11.15 -14.86
CA ALA A 34 -9.44 12.22 -15.86
C ALA A 34 -10.07 11.75 -17.17
N GLY A 35 -9.80 10.51 -17.60
CA GLY A 35 -10.44 9.88 -18.75
C GLY A 35 -11.96 9.77 -18.57
N LEU A 36 -12.41 9.29 -17.41
CA LEU A 36 -13.83 9.22 -17.06
C LEU A 36 -14.50 10.60 -17.03
N TRP A 37 -13.83 11.60 -16.46
CA TRP A 37 -14.31 12.99 -16.42
C TRP A 37 -14.50 13.56 -17.82
N ARG A 38 -13.52 13.33 -18.72
CA ARG A 38 -13.58 13.80 -20.12
C ARG A 38 -14.63 13.07 -20.95
N ALA A 39 -14.91 11.80 -20.65
CA ALA A 39 -15.93 11.03 -21.34
C ALA A 39 -17.36 11.54 -21.06
N GLY A 40 -17.55 12.34 -20.00
CA GLY A 40 -18.83 12.90 -19.56
C GLY A 40 -19.60 11.91 -18.69
N SER A 41 -19.94 12.33 -17.47
CA SER A 41 -20.67 11.50 -16.48
C SER A 41 -22.08 11.07 -16.94
N GLU A 42 -22.66 11.78 -17.90
CA GLU A 42 -23.97 11.47 -18.48
C GLU A 42 -23.92 10.29 -19.48
N ARG A 43 -22.73 9.91 -19.96
CA ARG A 43 -22.56 8.84 -20.97
C ARG A 43 -22.35 7.45 -20.39
N ILE A 44 -21.99 7.33 -19.11
CA ILE A 44 -21.68 6.03 -18.49
C ILE A 44 -22.68 5.74 -17.37
N GLU A 45 -23.50 4.72 -17.56
CA GLU A 45 -24.43 4.25 -16.54
C GLU A 45 -23.66 3.74 -15.30
N ARG A 46 -24.16 3.99 -14.08
CA ARG A 46 -23.54 3.53 -12.82
C ARG A 46 -23.16 2.06 -12.83
N ARG A 47 -24.04 1.23 -13.39
CA ARG A 47 -23.85 -0.21 -13.50
C ARG A 47 -22.66 -0.54 -14.41
N GLN A 48 -22.55 0.13 -15.55
CA GLN A 48 -21.43 -0.04 -16.47
C GLN A 48 -20.11 0.37 -15.82
N LEU A 49 -20.10 1.48 -15.07
CA LEU A 49 -18.92 1.87 -14.28
C LEU A 49 -18.55 0.78 -13.25
N GLY A 50 -19.53 0.24 -12.52
CA GLY A 50 -19.30 -0.84 -11.57
C GLY A 50 -18.74 -2.11 -12.21
N VAL A 51 -19.24 -2.49 -13.39
CA VAL A 51 -18.71 -3.61 -14.19
C VAL A 51 -17.26 -3.35 -14.60
N LEU A 52 -16.95 -2.16 -15.12
CA LEU A 52 -15.59 -1.80 -15.53
C LEU A 52 -14.61 -1.78 -14.36
N LEU A 53 -15.03 -1.28 -13.19
CA LEU A 53 -14.21 -1.29 -11.98
C LEU A 53 -13.90 -2.72 -11.50
N LEU A 54 -14.90 -3.62 -11.51
CA LEU A 54 -14.71 -5.02 -11.13
C LEU A 54 -13.79 -5.75 -12.10
N ILE A 55 -13.95 -5.53 -13.41
CA ILE A 55 -13.06 -6.08 -14.43
C ILE A 55 -11.63 -5.54 -14.24
N GLY A 56 -11.47 -4.23 -14.04
CA GLY A 56 -10.16 -3.62 -13.79
C GLY A 56 -9.47 -4.18 -12.56
N PHE A 57 -10.20 -4.34 -11.46
CA PHE A 57 -9.69 -4.98 -10.24
C PHE A 57 -9.28 -6.44 -10.49
N GLY A 58 -10.11 -7.23 -11.17
CA GLY A 58 -9.77 -8.61 -11.53
C GLY A 58 -8.53 -8.70 -12.43
N ILE A 59 -8.42 -7.83 -13.44
CA ILE A 59 -7.25 -7.74 -14.32
C ILE A 59 -6.01 -7.41 -13.52
N TRP A 60 -6.08 -6.46 -12.59
CA TRP A 60 -4.96 -6.13 -11.72
C TRP A 60 -4.46 -7.34 -10.94
N GLN A 61 -5.36 -8.16 -10.37
CA GLN A 61 -4.95 -9.38 -9.68
C GLN A 61 -4.23 -10.38 -10.60
N VAL A 62 -4.68 -10.50 -11.85
CA VAL A 62 -4.02 -11.36 -12.84
C VAL A 62 -2.66 -10.81 -13.25
N VAL A 63 -2.56 -9.50 -13.51
CA VAL A 63 -1.30 -8.84 -13.83
C VAL A 63 -0.31 -9.02 -12.68
N ASP A 64 -0.75 -8.82 -11.45
CA ASP A 64 0.09 -8.95 -10.26
C ASP A 64 0.71 -10.35 -10.15
N VAL A 65 -0.15 -11.38 -10.18
CA VAL A 65 0.30 -12.76 -10.05
C VAL A 65 1.08 -13.23 -11.27
N VAL A 66 0.55 -13.05 -12.48
CA VAL A 66 1.22 -13.58 -13.68
C VAL A 66 2.50 -12.80 -13.97
N PHE A 67 2.42 -11.48 -13.99
CA PHE A 67 3.55 -10.66 -14.41
C PHE A 67 4.57 -10.48 -13.28
N PHE A 68 4.16 -10.06 -12.07
CA PHE A 68 5.13 -9.79 -11.01
C PHE A 68 5.57 -11.05 -10.25
N HIS A 69 4.69 -12.05 -10.02
CA HIS A 69 5.09 -13.26 -9.28
C HIS A 69 5.75 -14.33 -10.15
N TRP A 70 5.29 -14.52 -11.39
CA TRP A 70 5.75 -15.65 -12.23
C TRP A 70 6.73 -15.22 -13.32
N ILE A 71 6.43 -14.16 -14.07
CA ILE A 71 7.31 -13.70 -15.17
C ILE A 71 8.53 -12.97 -14.60
N LEU A 72 8.31 -11.93 -13.79
CA LEU A 72 9.38 -11.14 -13.21
C LEU A 72 9.94 -11.75 -11.92
N GLY A 73 9.12 -12.51 -11.17
CA GLY A 73 9.56 -13.19 -9.95
C GLY A 73 10.06 -12.24 -8.86
N ILE A 74 9.54 -11.01 -8.78
CA ILE A 74 10.07 -9.96 -7.90
C ILE A 74 9.53 -10.02 -6.46
N HIS A 75 8.32 -10.57 -6.29
CA HIS A 75 7.72 -10.90 -5.00
C HIS A 75 6.70 -12.03 -5.16
N ARG A 76 6.21 -12.58 -4.04
CA ARG A 76 5.11 -13.55 -3.98
C ARG A 76 4.14 -13.14 -2.88
N ILE A 77 2.94 -13.69 -2.94
CA ILE A 77 1.91 -13.51 -1.90
C ILE A 77 2.43 -13.96 -0.55
N ARG A 78 3.11 -15.10 -0.53
CA ARG A 78 3.62 -15.69 0.69
C ARG A 78 5.01 -16.27 0.47
N VAL A 79 6.02 -15.44 0.75
CA VAL A 79 7.44 -15.75 0.54
C VAL A 79 8.00 -16.70 1.61
N ASP A 80 7.40 -16.73 2.80
CA ASP A 80 7.81 -17.57 3.95
C ASP A 80 7.43 -19.05 3.83
N ARG A 81 6.91 -19.50 2.68
CA ARG A 81 6.38 -20.87 2.50
C ARG A 81 7.08 -21.62 1.37
N PRO A 82 7.23 -22.96 1.51
CA PRO A 82 7.88 -23.79 0.50
C PRO A 82 7.09 -23.87 -0.82
N ASP A 83 5.76 -23.70 -0.76
CA ASP A 83 4.87 -23.82 -1.93
C ASP A 83 4.22 -22.47 -2.32
N PRO A 84 4.99 -21.47 -2.79
CA PRO A 84 4.45 -20.14 -3.10
C PRO A 84 3.42 -20.16 -4.24
N LEU A 85 3.49 -21.14 -5.15
CA LEU A 85 2.53 -21.29 -6.24
C LEU A 85 1.11 -21.57 -5.75
N LEU A 86 0.95 -22.37 -4.69
CA LEU A 86 -0.37 -22.67 -4.12
C LEU A 86 -1.04 -21.39 -3.59
N TRP A 87 -0.26 -20.51 -2.97
CA TRP A 87 -0.74 -19.22 -2.46
C TRP A 87 -1.14 -18.29 -3.61
N ASP A 88 -0.33 -18.21 -4.67
CA ASP A 88 -0.64 -17.42 -5.86
C ASP A 88 -1.96 -17.86 -6.53
N LEU A 89 -2.12 -19.17 -6.73
CA LEU A 89 -3.34 -19.73 -7.31
C LEU A 89 -4.54 -19.53 -6.40
N GLY A 90 -4.38 -19.77 -5.09
CA GLY A 90 -5.44 -19.54 -4.11
C GLY A 90 -5.92 -18.09 -4.12
N TRP A 91 -5.01 -17.13 -4.23
CA TRP A 91 -5.35 -15.71 -4.32
C TRP A 91 -6.05 -15.33 -5.62
N LEU A 92 -5.60 -15.85 -6.76
CA LEU A 92 -6.32 -15.65 -8.02
C LEU A 92 -7.74 -16.17 -7.95
N VAL A 93 -7.97 -17.33 -7.32
CA VAL A 93 -9.30 -17.91 -7.19
C VAL A 93 -10.17 -17.14 -6.20
N VAL A 94 -9.64 -16.82 -5.02
CA VAL A 94 -10.41 -16.25 -3.90
C VAL A 94 -10.59 -14.74 -4.03
N VAL A 95 -9.60 -14.03 -4.58
CA VAL A 95 -9.61 -12.56 -4.68
C VAL A 95 -9.77 -12.10 -6.13
N GLY A 96 -9.07 -12.73 -7.08
CA GLY A 96 -9.13 -12.36 -8.50
C GLY A 96 -10.41 -12.81 -9.22
N GLY A 97 -10.92 -14.00 -8.91
CA GLY A 97 -12.08 -14.63 -9.55
C GLY A 97 -13.42 -13.96 -9.26
N PRO A 98 -13.79 -13.65 -7.99
CA PRO A 98 -15.08 -13.07 -7.66
C PRO A 98 -15.39 -11.74 -8.39
N PRO A 99 -14.45 -10.80 -8.57
CA PRO A 99 -14.66 -9.60 -9.37
C PRO A 99 -15.16 -9.90 -10.79
N PHE A 100 -14.55 -10.85 -11.50
CA PHE A 100 -14.99 -11.24 -12.84
C PHE A 100 -16.38 -11.90 -12.83
N LEU A 101 -16.64 -12.77 -11.85
CA LEU A 101 -17.95 -13.40 -11.70
C LEU A 101 -19.04 -12.36 -11.43
N LEU A 102 -18.80 -11.43 -10.51
CA LEU A 102 -19.72 -10.35 -10.18
C LEU A 102 -19.94 -9.42 -11.37
N ALA A 103 -18.87 -9.07 -12.12
CA ALA A 103 -18.98 -8.29 -13.34
C ALA A 103 -19.87 -8.99 -14.38
N ALA A 104 -19.69 -10.30 -14.59
CA ALA A 104 -20.49 -11.08 -15.52
C ALA A 104 -21.96 -11.19 -15.09
N LEU A 105 -22.22 -11.41 -13.80
CA LEU A 105 -23.58 -11.45 -13.25
C LEU A 105 -24.28 -10.10 -13.36
N LEU A 106 -23.55 -9.02 -13.08
CA LEU A 106 -24.06 -7.66 -13.23
C LEU A 106 -24.36 -7.37 -14.69
N ALA A 107 -23.47 -7.70 -15.63
CA ALA A 107 -23.60 -7.48 -17.07
C ALA A 107 -24.80 -8.18 -17.72
N ARG A 108 -25.34 -9.25 -17.12
CA ARG A 108 -26.49 -10.01 -17.64
C ARG A 108 -27.86 -9.40 -17.34
N LYS A 109 -27.98 -8.50 -16.36
CA LYS A 109 -29.27 -7.88 -16.02
C LYS A 109 -29.65 -6.78 -17.02
N GLU A 110 -30.91 -6.73 -17.45
CA GLU A 110 -31.38 -5.63 -18.30
C GLU A 110 -31.25 -4.27 -17.58
N THR A 111 -30.91 -3.26 -18.35
CA THR A 111 -30.73 -1.88 -17.91
C THR A 111 -32.07 -1.28 -17.53
N SER A 112 -32.45 -1.34 -16.25
CA SER A 112 -33.39 -0.37 -15.71
C SER A 112 -32.59 0.89 -15.45
N ALA A 113 -32.95 2.01 -16.10
CA ALA A 113 -32.27 3.29 -15.96
C ALA A 113 -32.27 3.74 -14.49
N ALA A 114 -31.25 3.32 -13.74
CA ALA A 114 -31.10 3.67 -12.34
C ALA A 114 -30.71 5.16 -12.28
N SER A 115 -31.71 6.00 -12.02
CA SER A 115 -31.57 7.45 -11.90
C SER A 115 -30.36 7.82 -11.05
N LEU A 116 -29.53 8.76 -11.55
CA LEU A 116 -28.41 9.34 -10.82
C LEU A 116 -28.85 10.06 -9.52
N ARG A 117 -30.16 10.23 -9.25
CA ARG A 117 -30.69 10.85 -8.01
C ARG A 117 -30.21 10.18 -6.71
N ASN A 118 -29.84 8.90 -6.75
CA ASN A 118 -29.35 8.17 -5.57
C ASN A 118 -27.79 8.05 -5.53
N ALA A 119 -27.05 8.84 -6.32
CA ALA A 119 -25.58 8.94 -6.24
C ALA A 119 -25.02 9.29 -4.86
N PRO A 120 -25.53 10.36 -4.23
CA PRO A 120 -24.87 10.96 -3.08
C PRO A 120 -24.69 9.99 -1.91
N PRO A 121 -25.71 9.19 -1.50
CA PRO A 121 -25.53 8.27 -0.39
C PRO A 121 -24.54 7.14 -0.70
N LEU A 122 -24.49 6.63 -1.93
CA LEU A 122 -23.52 5.60 -2.32
C LEU A 122 -22.10 6.13 -2.33
N LEU A 123 -21.88 7.31 -2.92
CA LEU A 123 -20.55 7.95 -2.94
C LEU A 123 -20.10 8.32 -1.53
N LEU A 124 -21.02 8.80 -0.69
CA LEU A 124 -20.74 9.08 0.71
C LEU A 124 -20.39 7.80 1.48
N ALA A 125 -21.14 6.72 1.30
CA ALA A 125 -20.87 5.43 1.94
C ALA A 125 -19.52 4.85 1.49
N LEU A 126 -19.18 4.93 0.21
CA LEU A 126 -17.87 4.52 -0.29
C LEU A 126 -16.76 5.37 0.30
N THR A 127 -16.93 6.69 0.32
CA THR A 127 -15.92 7.62 0.89
C THR A 127 -15.71 7.36 2.37
N LEU A 128 -16.79 7.24 3.15
CA LEU A 128 -16.72 6.94 4.58
C LEU A 128 -16.15 5.54 4.84
N GLY A 129 -16.51 4.55 4.02
CA GLY A 129 -15.97 3.20 4.10
C GLY A 129 -14.46 3.18 3.85
N THR A 130 -14.00 3.81 2.78
CA THR A 130 -12.56 3.96 2.47
C THR A 130 -11.82 4.75 3.56
N ALA A 131 -12.42 5.81 4.09
CA ALA A 131 -11.84 6.57 5.19
C ALA A 131 -11.74 5.72 6.46
N ALA A 132 -12.76 4.91 6.77
CA ALA A 132 -12.76 4.02 7.92
C ALA A 132 -11.72 2.90 7.79
N THR A 133 -11.58 2.28 6.61
CA THR A 133 -10.55 1.27 6.36
C THR A 133 -9.15 1.88 6.40
N GLY A 134 -8.98 3.10 5.85
CA GLY A 134 -7.75 3.87 5.97
C GLY A 134 -7.40 4.15 7.43
N TRP A 135 -8.34 4.70 8.20
CA TRP A 135 -8.17 4.94 9.64
C TRP A 135 -7.82 3.66 10.41
N TRP A 136 -8.47 2.54 10.09
CA TRP A 136 -8.18 1.25 10.71
C TRP A 136 -6.78 0.74 10.35
N ALA A 137 -6.35 0.90 9.09
CA ALA A 137 -5.00 0.54 8.65
C ALA A 137 -3.88 1.39 9.29
N LEU A 138 -4.21 2.59 9.78
CA LEU A 138 -3.25 3.44 10.51
C LEU A 138 -3.08 3.01 11.98
N GLN A 139 -3.88 2.08 12.49
CA GLN A 139 -3.76 1.63 13.88
C GLN A 139 -2.53 0.73 14.05
N GLY A 140 -1.66 1.09 14.99
CA GLY A 140 -0.56 0.24 15.43
C GLY A 140 -1.05 -0.96 16.26
N PRO A 141 -0.27 -2.03 16.40
CA PRO A 141 -0.58 -3.14 17.30
C PRO A 141 -0.82 -2.64 18.73
N PRO A 142 -1.87 -3.13 19.43
CA PRO A 142 -2.06 -2.80 20.84
C PRO A 142 -0.84 -3.29 21.62
N ASN A 143 -0.29 -2.42 22.48
CA ASN A 143 0.91 -2.70 23.29
C ASN A 143 2.20 -2.93 22.49
N GLN A 144 2.40 -2.23 21.36
CA GLN A 144 3.67 -2.25 20.66
C GLN A 144 4.80 -1.70 21.55
N ARG A 145 5.62 -2.60 22.12
CA ARG A 145 6.74 -2.23 23.00
C ARG A 145 7.97 -1.77 22.24
N PHE A 146 8.10 -2.19 20.98
CA PHE A 146 9.28 -1.95 20.16
C PHE A 146 8.88 -1.41 18.79
N THR A 147 9.63 -0.41 18.34
CA THR A 147 9.46 0.29 17.07
C THR A 147 10.70 0.09 16.24
N THR A 148 10.52 -0.36 15.00
CA THR A 148 11.61 -0.39 14.02
C THR A 148 11.72 0.98 13.36
N VAL A 149 12.92 1.56 13.37
CA VAL A 149 13.27 2.83 12.75
C VAL A 149 14.31 2.57 11.68
N VAL A 150 14.10 3.11 10.48
CA VAL A 150 15.06 3.06 9.38
C VAL A 150 15.48 4.48 9.06
N PHE A 151 16.78 4.74 9.08
CA PHE A 151 17.36 6.05 8.82
C PHE A 151 17.85 6.20 7.38
N GLN A 152 17.90 7.44 6.88
CA GLN A 152 18.39 7.74 5.53
C GLN A 152 19.87 7.36 5.33
N ARG A 153 20.25 7.15 4.06
CA ARG A 153 21.62 6.77 3.71
C ARG A 153 22.56 7.93 4.02
N GLY A 154 23.73 7.64 4.59
CA GLY A 154 24.77 8.64 4.87
C GLY A 154 24.74 9.26 6.27
N MET A 155 23.77 8.91 7.12
CA MET A 155 23.91 9.20 8.56
C MET A 155 24.83 8.17 9.21
N ASP A 156 25.78 8.69 9.98
CA ASP A 156 26.66 7.87 10.80
C ASP A 156 25.93 7.41 12.07
N GLU A 157 26.49 6.40 12.72
CA GLU A 157 25.94 5.84 13.95
C GLU A 157 25.73 6.88 15.06
N PRO A 158 26.66 7.83 15.32
CA PRO A 158 26.44 8.89 16.29
C PRO A 158 25.26 9.80 15.97
N ALA A 159 25.06 10.21 14.70
CA ALA A 159 23.91 11.03 14.32
C ALA A 159 22.58 10.28 14.53
N MET A 160 22.54 9.00 14.15
CA MET A 160 21.36 8.15 14.37
C MET A 160 21.05 7.99 15.86
N ALA A 161 22.06 7.69 16.68
CA ALA A 161 21.90 7.55 18.13
C ALA A 161 21.43 8.87 18.77
N SER A 162 21.98 10.01 18.34
CA SER A 162 21.55 11.34 18.79
C SER A 162 20.09 11.62 18.41
N ALA A 163 19.68 11.28 17.19
CA ALA A 163 18.30 11.43 16.75
C ALA A 163 17.32 10.61 17.60
N LEU A 164 17.68 9.36 17.92
CA LEU A 164 16.89 8.47 18.78
C LEU A 164 16.80 9.01 20.22
N ALA A 165 17.94 9.38 20.81
CA ALA A 165 18.00 9.92 22.16
C ALA A 165 17.17 11.21 22.31
N ALA A 166 17.23 12.10 21.31
CA ALA A 166 16.48 13.35 21.31
C ALA A 166 14.96 13.17 21.10
N SER A 167 14.52 11.98 20.67
CA SER A 167 13.11 11.60 20.60
C SER A 167 12.65 10.78 21.80
N GLY A 168 13.50 10.62 22.82
CA GLY A 168 13.20 9.82 24.01
C GLY A 168 13.18 8.30 23.73
N ALA A 169 13.75 7.87 22.61
CA ALA A 169 13.78 6.45 22.26
C ALA A 169 14.87 5.73 23.08
N SER A 170 14.52 4.59 23.66
CA SER A 170 15.48 3.69 24.30
C SER A 170 15.90 2.61 23.29
N ILE A 171 17.20 2.50 23.05
CA ILE A 171 17.75 1.54 22.08
C ILE A 171 17.68 0.13 22.67
N VAL A 172 17.06 -0.79 21.95
CA VAL A 172 16.91 -2.20 22.34
C VAL A 172 17.85 -3.09 21.53
N GLY A 173 18.04 -2.77 20.26
CA GLY A 173 18.94 -3.48 19.36
C GLY A 173 18.83 -2.94 17.94
N GLY A 174 19.48 -3.60 16.98
CA GLY A 174 19.41 -3.23 15.57
C GLY A 174 20.64 -3.65 14.79
N ALA A 175 20.68 -3.25 13.53
CA ALA A 175 21.84 -3.33 12.66
C ALA A 175 22.25 -1.89 12.29
N PRO A 176 23.09 -1.22 13.11
CA PRO A 176 23.47 0.18 12.93
C PRO A 176 24.12 0.46 11.58
N PHE A 177 24.93 -0.48 11.08
CA PHE A 177 25.58 -0.40 9.76
C PHE A 177 24.59 -0.43 8.59
N GLU A 178 23.42 -1.04 8.79
CA GLU A 178 22.30 -1.01 7.84
C GLU A 178 21.31 0.11 8.18
N GLY A 179 21.62 0.94 9.19
CA GLY A 179 20.79 2.02 9.75
C GLY A 179 19.35 1.61 10.09
N VAL A 180 19.18 0.36 10.55
CA VAL A 180 17.94 -0.18 11.08
C VAL A 180 18.08 -0.32 12.60
N TRP A 181 17.17 0.29 13.35
CA TRP A 181 17.17 0.28 14.80
C TRP A 181 15.83 -0.23 15.35
N ILE A 182 15.91 -0.96 16.45
CA ILE A 182 14.76 -1.38 17.25
C ILE A 182 14.82 -0.59 18.54
N VAL A 183 13.81 0.23 18.79
CA VAL A 183 13.74 1.13 19.94
C VAL A 183 12.43 0.98 20.69
N ALA A 184 12.48 1.14 22.01
CA ALA A 184 11.28 1.41 22.80
C ALA A 184 10.99 2.91 22.72
N LEU A 185 9.77 3.26 22.34
CA LEU A 185 9.37 4.64 22.10
C LEU A 185 7.91 4.82 22.52
N ASP A 186 7.60 5.95 23.15
CA ASP A 186 6.24 6.27 23.55
C ASP A 186 5.32 6.42 22.33
N PRO A 187 4.06 5.96 22.41
CA PRO A 187 3.09 6.11 21.33
C PRO A 187 2.97 7.57 20.88
N GLY A 188 3.10 7.83 19.57
CA GLY A 188 2.99 9.17 18.99
C GLY A 188 4.28 10.01 19.02
N ALA A 189 5.37 9.54 19.65
CA ALA A 189 6.64 10.29 19.63
C ALA A 189 7.43 10.11 18.33
N GLY A 190 7.19 9.04 17.56
CA GLY A 190 8.05 8.72 16.42
C GLY A 190 7.83 9.57 15.17
N TRP A 191 6.83 10.43 15.14
CA TRP A 191 6.73 11.48 14.11
C TRP A 191 7.93 12.43 14.13
N GLN A 192 8.53 12.65 15.29
CA GLN A 192 9.71 13.51 15.45
C GLN A 192 10.96 12.94 14.78
N LEU A 193 11.04 11.61 14.65
CA LEU A 193 12.17 10.93 14.03
C LEU A 193 12.24 11.20 12.53
N TYR A 194 11.10 11.39 11.85
CA TYR A 194 11.09 11.77 10.42
C TYR A 194 11.79 13.12 10.19
N ARG A 195 11.64 14.08 11.11
CA ARG A 195 12.35 15.37 11.04
C ARG A 195 13.85 15.25 11.32
N ARG A 196 14.30 14.09 11.79
CA ARG A 196 15.68 13.77 12.14
C ARG A 196 16.27 12.69 11.22
N GLY A 197 15.76 12.60 10.00
CA GLY A 197 16.30 11.74 8.94
C GLY A 197 15.82 10.28 8.98
N ALA A 198 14.81 9.94 9.79
CA ALA A 198 14.15 8.64 9.67
C ALA A 198 13.35 8.59 8.36
N LEU A 199 13.54 7.52 7.58
CA LEU A 199 12.75 7.19 6.40
C LEU A 199 11.51 6.39 6.75
N PHE A 200 11.58 5.57 7.79
CA PHE A 200 10.48 4.71 8.22
C PHE A 200 10.47 4.55 9.73
N VAL A 201 9.28 4.60 10.31
CA VAL A 201 9.04 4.36 11.74
C VAL A 201 7.80 3.48 11.88
N ALA A 202 8.01 2.22 12.28
CA ALA A 202 6.94 1.23 12.39
C ALA A 202 5.87 1.64 13.41
N GLY A 203 4.59 1.48 13.06
CA GLY A 203 3.48 1.60 14.01
C GLY A 203 3.05 3.02 14.39
N ASN A 204 3.61 4.07 13.77
CA ASN A 204 3.22 5.46 14.07
C ASN A 204 2.03 5.99 13.27
N GLY A 205 1.26 5.15 12.57
CA GLY A 205 0.07 5.58 11.83
C GLY A 205 0.34 6.67 10.78
N ALA A 206 1.58 6.69 10.26
CA ALA A 206 2.10 7.76 9.44
C ALA A 206 2.20 7.37 7.97
N PRO A 207 1.54 8.08 7.04
CA PRO A 207 1.76 7.86 5.61
C PRO A 207 3.16 8.33 5.15
N ALA A 208 3.90 9.02 6.03
CA ALA A 208 5.20 9.62 5.73
C ALA A 208 6.28 8.61 5.30
N GLY A 209 6.17 7.34 5.69
CA GLY A 209 7.16 6.31 5.35
C GLY A 209 7.39 6.13 3.85
N CYS A 210 6.35 6.33 3.03
CA CYS A 210 6.43 6.16 1.58
C CYS A 210 6.61 7.48 0.81
N SER A 211 6.57 8.65 1.47
CA SER A 211 6.68 9.97 0.84
C SER A 211 7.91 10.77 1.30
N ALA A 212 8.56 10.37 2.40
CA ALA A 212 9.75 11.03 2.93
C ALA A 212 10.96 10.97 1.97
N TRP A 213 10.93 10.10 0.96
CA TRP A 213 11.99 9.98 -0.05
C TRP A 213 12.05 11.15 -1.03
N ALA A 214 10.96 11.91 -1.22
CA ALA A 214 10.96 13.04 -2.16
C ALA A 214 11.77 14.26 -1.66
N ILE A 215 12.27 14.20 -0.42
CA ILE A 215 12.89 15.31 0.30
C ILE A 215 14.26 14.96 0.89
N ALA A 216 14.78 13.75 0.62
CA ALA A 216 16.08 13.26 1.11
C ALA A 216 17.12 13.18 0.00
#